data_AF-A0A936VRK7-F1
#
_entry.id   AF-A0A936VRK7-F1
#
_cell.length_a   1.000
_cell.length_b   1.000
_cell.length_c   1.000
_cell.angle_alpha   90.00
_cell.angle_beta   90.00
_cell.angle_gamma   90.00
#
_symmetry.space_group_name_H-M   'P 1'
#
loop_
_entity.id
_entity.type
_entity.pdbx_description
1 polymer ?
#
loop_
_entity_poly.entity_id
_entity_poly.type
_entity_poly.pdbx_seq_one_letter_code
_entity_poly.pdbx_strand_id
1 'polypeptide(L)'
;MLGQTVVCLLSFFGRAAAIEVNPTPTQIQLALDRGQQAAAQHHSPETLYHRFSGVDSGQAEGIVLTKLGNLSVMAAHMALRGLEPSAADVAHVIEASTMLVSATIVGERPDFAVNSYMTLDQGGRTITPLTVRADGRADRSAMWPESQKFQAKIVAMFRYADFDPNAKTTIMIFPAGGGEVRFLVDFAHIE
;
A
#
# COMPACT_ATOMS: atom_id res chain seq x y z
N MET A 1 -26.53 -22.33 49.61
CA MET A 1 -26.25 -21.25 48.64
C MET A 1 -25.28 -21.80 47.60
N LEU A 2 -25.77 -22.11 46.40
CA LEU A 2 -24.97 -22.65 45.30
C LEU A 2 -24.51 -21.47 44.43
N GLY A 3 -23.20 -21.22 44.40
CA GLY A 3 -22.59 -20.20 43.56
C GLY A 3 -22.54 -20.67 42.11
N GLN A 4 -23.20 -19.93 41.21
CA GLN A 4 -23.02 -20.08 39.78
C GLN A 4 -21.82 -19.24 39.33
N THR A 5 -20.77 -19.91 38.88
CA THR A 5 -19.66 -19.27 38.18
C THR A 5 -20.06 -19.14 36.72
N VAL A 6 -20.40 -17.93 36.28
CA VAL A 6 -20.60 -17.61 34.85
C VAL A 6 -19.23 -17.43 34.22
N VAL A 7 -18.86 -18.35 33.33
CA VAL A 7 -17.68 -18.22 32.47
C VAL A 7 -18.12 -17.47 31.20
N CYS A 8 -17.84 -16.17 31.15
CA CYS A 8 -17.96 -15.40 29.92
C CYS A 8 -16.79 -15.73 28.99
N LEU A 9 -17.07 -16.47 27.91
CA LEU A 9 -16.18 -16.60 26.76
C LEU A 9 -16.11 -15.25 26.03
N LEU A 10 -15.03 -14.51 26.27
CA LEU A 10 -14.67 -13.34 25.47
C LEU A 10 -14.14 -13.82 24.12
N SER A 11 -15.00 -13.85 23.10
CA SER A 11 -14.60 -14.01 21.71
C SER A 11 -13.86 -12.76 21.27
N PHE A 12 -12.53 -12.75 21.40
CA PHE A 12 -11.69 -11.79 20.69
C PHE A 12 -11.79 -12.10 19.19
N PHE A 13 -12.63 -11.38 18.46
CA PHE A 13 -12.48 -11.25 17.01
C PHE A 13 -11.22 -10.42 16.76
N GLY A 14 -10.06 -11.08 16.84
CA GLY A 14 -8.83 -10.52 16.32
C GLY A 14 -9.07 -10.26 14.84
N ARG A 15 -9.05 -8.99 14.42
CA ARG A 15 -8.87 -8.64 13.01
C ARG A 15 -7.53 -9.26 12.62
N ALA A 16 -7.56 -10.39 11.94
CA ALA A 16 -6.39 -10.81 11.18
C ALA A 16 -6.23 -9.72 10.11
N ALA A 17 -5.36 -8.76 10.39
CA ALA A 17 -4.92 -7.83 9.36
C ALA A 17 -4.22 -8.72 8.30
N ALA A 18 -4.63 -8.58 7.06
CA ALA A 18 -4.07 -9.25 5.91
C ALA A 18 -4.65 -8.51 4.72
N ILE A 19 -3.89 -8.44 3.63
CA ILE A 19 -4.37 -7.76 2.43
C ILE A 19 -5.63 -8.45 1.94
N GLU A 20 -6.78 -7.79 2.11
CA GLU A 20 -8.07 -8.41 1.84
C GLU A 20 -8.34 -8.48 0.33
N VAL A 21 -8.45 -9.71 -0.17
CA VAL A 21 -8.70 -9.98 -1.59
C VAL A 21 -10.20 -9.95 -1.90
N ASN A 22 -11.06 -10.34 -0.96
CA ASN A 22 -12.51 -10.38 -1.11
C ASN A 22 -13.21 -9.70 0.09
N PRO A 23 -13.22 -8.36 0.13
CA PRO A 23 -13.80 -7.61 1.24
C PRO A 23 -15.25 -8.00 1.56
N THR A 24 -15.52 -8.29 2.83
CA THR A 24 -16.89 -8.44 3.34
C THR A 24 -17.61 -7.08 3.38
N PRO A 25 -18.96 -7.05 3.37
CA PRO A 25 -19.72 -5.81 3.50
C PRO A 25 -19.32 -4.97 4.72
N THR A 26 -18.98 -5.62 5.85
CA THR A 26 -18.51 -4.95 7.06
C THR A 26 -17.14 -4.28 6.87
N GLN A 27 -16.19 -4.96 6.22
CA GLN A 27 -14.89 -4.36 5.91
C GLN A 27 -15.01 -3.19 4.93
N ILE A 28 -15.89 -3.32 3.92
CA ILE A 28 -16.19 -2.24 2.97
C ILE A 28 -16.73 -1.02 3.71
N GLN A 29 -17.77 -1.20 4.55
CA GLN A 29 -18.35 -0.08 5.29
C GLN A 29 -17.32 0.60 6.19
N LEU A 30 -16.52 -0.19 6.92
CA LEU A 30 -15.47 0.34 7.78
C LEU A 30 -14.43 1.17 6.99
N ALA A 31 -14.05 0.74 5.79
CA ALA A 31 -13.13 1.47 4.94
C ALA A 31 -13.74 2.80 4.47
N LEU A 32 -15.03 2.83 4.12
CA LEU A 32 -15.76 4.04 3.76
C LEU A 32 -15.84 5.02 4.94
N ASP A 33 -16.23 4.54 6.12
CA ASP A 33 -16.34 5.32 7.36
C ASP A 33 -14.99 5.97 7.71
N ARG A 34 -13.88 5.22 7.57
CA ARG A 34 -12.52 5.74 7.77
C ARG A 34 -12.21 6.91 6.83
N GLY A 35 -12.60 6.80 5.57
CA GLY A 35 -12.41 7.87 4.58
C GLY A 35 -13.21 9.12 4.92
N GLN A 36 -14.49 8.96 5.27
CA GLN A 36 -15.35 10.07 5.73
C GLN A 36 -14.78 10.75 6.98
N GLN A 37 -14.31 9.95 7.95
CA GLN A 37 -13.69 10.47 9.17
C GLN A 37 -12.42 11.27 8.87
N ALA A 38 -11.55 10.79 7.98
CA ALA A 38 -10.36 11.51 7.57
C ALA A 38 -10.70 12.85 6.90
N ALA A 39 -11.71 12.88 6.03
CA ALA A 39 -12.20 14.11 5.41
C ALA A 39 -12.74 15.12 6.43
N ALA A 40 -13.52 14.65 7.41
CA ALA A 40 -14.03 15.49 8.50
C ALA A 40 -12.89 16.09 9.36
N GLN A 41 -11.76 15.40 9.43
CA GLN A 41 -10.54 15.86 10.12
C GLN A 41 -9.60 16.66 9.21
N HIS A 42 -9.95 16.87 7.94
CA HIS A 42 -9.09 17.49 6.92
C HIS A 42 -7.72 16.79 6.77
N HIS A 43 -7.67 15.49 7.07
CA HIS A 43 -6.48 14.69 6.80
C HIS A 43 -6.36 14.39 5.31
N SER A 44 -5.13 14.43 4.83
CA SER A 44 -4.85 14.20 3.41
C SER A 44 -5.17 12.74 3.05
N PRO A 45 -5.96 12.46 2.00
CA PRO A 45 -6.40 11.10 1.69
C PRO A 45 -5.27 10.08 1.55
N GLU A 46 -4.14 10.45 0.96
CA GLU A 46 -3.00 9.55 0.78
C GLU A 46 -2.41 9.01 2.08
N THR A 47 -2.70 9.63 3.23
CA THR A 47 -2.28 9.13 4.54
C THR A 47 -3.00 7.84 4.97
N LEU A 48 -4.08 7.47 4.27
CA LEU A 48 -4.86 6.26 4.52
C LEU A 48 -4.26 5.01 3.86
N TYR A 49 -3.24 5.17 3.00
CA TYR A 49 -2.49 4.04 2.47
C TYR A 49 -1.46 3.52 3.49
N HIS A 50 -1.18 2.22 3.42
CA HIS A 50 -0.11 1.64 4.21
C HIS A 50 1.25 2.08 3.68
N ARG A 51 2.06 2.74 4.51
CA ARG A 51 3.40 3.23 4.17
C ARG A 51 4.50 2.25 4.58
N PHE A 52 5.56 2.17 3.79
CA PHE A 52 6.76 1.42 4.11
C PHE A 52 8.02 2.24 3.81
N SER A 53 9.15 1.87 4.43
CA SER A 53 10.43 2.56 4.27
C SER A 53 11.56 1.58 3.97
N GLY A 54 12.58 2.06 3.25
CA GLY A 54 13.72 1.25 2.82
C GLY A 54 14.52 0.72 3.99
N VAL A 55 15.09 -0.48 3.84
CA VAL A 55 15.90 -1.13 4.88
C VAL A 55 17.24 -0.40 5.08
N ASP A 56 17.88 -0.03 3.97
CA ASP A 56 19.26 0.47 3.98
C ASP A 56 19.35 2.00 3.91
N SER A 57 18.34 2.66 3.35
CA SER A 57 18.27 4.13 3.29
C SER A 57 16.88 4.61 3.67
N GLY A 58 16.79 5.41 4.74
CA GLY A 58 15.55 6.10 5.14
C GLY A 58 15.07 7.15 4.13
N GLN A 59 15.75 7.28 2.99
CA GLN A 59 15.38 8.16 1.89
C GLN A 59 14.43 7.48 0.88
N ALA A 60 14.34 6.15 0.88
CA ALA A 60 13.39 5.41 0.06
C ALA A 60 12.13 5.10 0.86
N GLU A 61 10.97 5.38 0.28
CA GLU A 61 9.67 5.13 0.90
C GLU A 61 8.65 4.70 -0.14
N GLY A 62 7.55 4.10 0.31
CA GLY A 62 6.47 3.75 -0.58
C GLY A 62 5.17 3.49 0.14
N ILE A 63 4.17 3.14 -0.66
CA ILE A 63 2.82 2.83 -0.25
C ILE A 63 2.32 1.58 -0.95
N VAL A 64 1.55 0.79 -0.21
CA VAL A 64 0.74 -0.30 -0.74
C VAL A 64 -0.71 0.17 -0.83
N LEU A 65 -1.29 0.02 -2.01
CA LEU A 65 -2.67 0.39 -2.30
C LEU A 65 -3.50 -0.89 -2.43
N THR A 66 -4.15 -1.25 -1.33
CA THR A 66 -5.09 -2.38 -1.23
C THR A 66 -6.50 -1.96 -1.65
N LYS A 67 -7.42 -2.93 -1.80
CA LYS A 67 -8.85 -2.62 -2.04
C LYS A 67 -9.44 -1.75 -0.93
N LEU A 68 -9.20 -2.11 0.33
CA LEU A 68 -9.71 -1.37 1.48
C LEU A 68 -9.06 0.02 1.60
N GLY A 69 -7.74 0.12 1.40
CA GLY A 69 -7.05 1.40 1.35
C GLY A 69 -7.59 2.31 0.24
N ASN A 70 -7.79 1.78 -0.97
CA ASN A 70 -8.37 2.53 -2.09
C ASN A 70 -9.80 2.99 -1.80
N LEU A 71 -10.63 2.17 -1.14
CA LEU A 71 -11.98 2.56 -0.72
C LEU A 71 -11.93 3.74 0.27
N SER A 72 -11.05 3.68 1.27
CA SER A 72 -10.87 4.77 2.24
C SER A 72 -10.41 6.07 1.57
N VAL A 73 -9.45 6.00 0.64
CA VAL A 73 -8.96 7.17 -0.09
C VAL A 73 -10.02 7.76 -1.02
N MET A 74 -10.74 6.92 -1.75
CA MET A 74 -11.85 7.34 -2.60
C MET A 74 -12.93 8.06 -1.77
N ALA A 75 -13.37 7.45 -0.66
CA ALA A 75 -14.36 8.04 0.23
C ALA A 75 -13.89 9.38 0.80
N ALA A 76 -12.63 9.50 1.23
CA ALA A 76 -12.07 10.76 1.71
C ALA A 76 -12.06 11.85 0.63
N HIS A 77 -11.63 11.53 -0.60
CA HIS A 77 -11.65 12.49 -1.71
C HIS A 77 -13.06 12.96 -2.08
N MET A 78 -14.04 12.07 -2.04
CA MET A 78 -15.44 12.43 -2.32
C MET A 78 -16.04 13.28 -1.20
N ALA A 79 -15.83 12.89 0.06
CA ALA A 79 -16.33 13.62 1.22
C ALA A 79 -15.75 15.04 1.32
N LEU A 80 -14.46 15.23 1.00
CA LEU A 80 -13.83 16.56 0.91
C LEU A 80 -14.48 17.47 -0.16
N ARG A 81 -15.24 16.90 -1.10
CA ARG A 81 -16.00 17.61 -2.14
C ARG A 81 -17.50 17.66 -1.84
N GLY A 82 -17.94 17.18 -0.67
CA GLY A 82 -19.34 17.08 -0.30
C GLY A 82 -20.11 16.00 -1.06
N LEU A 83 -19.43 14.93 -1.49
CA LEU A 83 -20.01 13.81 -2.24
C LEU A 83 -19.87 12.50 -1.46
N GLU A 84 -20.75 11.54 -1.76
CA GLU A 84 -20.70 10.18 -1.21
C GLU A 84 -20.42 9.16 -2.33
N PRO A 85 -19.61 8.11 -2.09
CA PRO A 85 -19.42 7.03 -3.04
C PRO A 85 -20.72 6.32 -3.42
N SER A 86 -20.93 6.12 -4.72
CA SER A 86 -22.02 5.28 -5.21
C SER A 86 -21.67 3.80 -5.11
N ALA A 87 -22.68 2.93 -5.22
CA ALA A 87 -22.46 1.49 -5.28
C ALA A 87 -21.55 1.07 -6.46
N ALA A 88 -21.60 1.79 -7.58
CA ALA A 88 -20.76 1.54 -8.74
C ALA A 88 -19.29 1.92 -8.46
N ASP A 89 -19.05 3.01 -7.73
CA ASP A 89 -17.70 3.42 -7.32
C ASP A 89 -17.08 2.36 -6.40
N VAL A 90 -17.86 1.88 -5.42
CA VAL A 90 -17.44 0.81 -4.51
C VAL A 90 -17.13 -0.48 -5.27
N ALA A 91 -18.04 -0.91 -6.16
CA ALA A 91 -17.86 -2.10 -6.98
C ALA A 91 -16.57 -2.02 -7.81
N HIS A 92 -16.33 -0.89 -8.48
CA HIS A 92 -15.13 -0.68 -9.29
C HIS A 92 -13.83 -0.89 -8.50
N VAL A 93 -13.78 -0.44 -7.24
CA VAL A 93 -12.60 -0.60 -6.38
C VAL A 93 -12.45 -2.05 -5.90
N ILE A 94 -13.52 -2.69 -5.42
CA ILE A 94 -13.43 -4.04 -4.84
C ILE A 94 -13.28 -5.13 -5.91
N GLU A 95 -13.66 -4.87 -7.16
CA GLU A 95 -13.48 -5.79 -8.29
C GLU A 95 -12.08 -5.72 -8.90
N ALA A 96 -11.23 -4.77 -8.48
CA ALA A 96 -9.86 -4.68 -8.94
C ALA A 96 -9.11 -6.00 -8.76
N SER A 97 -8.54 -6.53 -9.85
CA SER A 97 -7.80 -7.80 -9.83
C SER A 97 -6.34 -7.66 -9.40
N THR A 98 -5.88 -6.42 -9.19
CA THR A 98 -4.49 -6.10 -8.87
C THR A 98 -4.37 -5.18 -7.67
N MET A 99 -3.36 -5.45 -6.84
CA MET A 99 -2.81 -4.51 -5.87
C MET A 99 -1.76 -3.61 -6.54
N LEU A 100 -1.70 -2.36 -6.13
CA LEU A 100 -0.67 -1.40 -6.57
C LEU A 100 0.37 -1.21 -5.48
N VAL A 101 1.64 -1.17 -5.88
CA VAL A 101 2.76 -0.77 -5.02
C VAL A 101 3.43 0.43 -5.67
N SER A 102 3.56 1.53 -4.93
CA SER A 102 4.27 2.72 -5.39
C SER A 102 5.41 3.01 -4.45
N ALA A 103 6.63 3.15 -4.96
CA ALA A 103 7.81 3.49 -4.18
C ALA A 103 8.57 4.65 -4.83
N THR A 104 9.09 5.53 -4.00
CA THR A 104 10.07 6.54 -4.39
C THR A 104 11.44 6.05 -3.97
N ILE A 105 12.37 5.99 -4.92
CA ILE A 105 13.78 5.67 -4.67
C ILE A 105 14.64 6.89 -5.02
N VAL A 106 15.88 6.87 -4.55
CA VAL A 106 16.87 7.92 -4.83
C VAL A 106 18.05 7.38 -5.63
N GLY A 107 18.65 8.24 -6.46
CA GLY A 107 19.81 7.91 -7.28
C GLY A 107 20.60 9.15 -7.71
N GLU A 108 21.77 8.94 -8.30
CA GLU A 108 22.74 10.02 -8.56
C GLU A 108 22.58 10.72 -9.91
N ARG A 109 21.67 10.22 -10.76
CA ARG A 109 21.45 10.73 -12.13
C ARG A 109 19.98 10.97 -12.41
N PRO A 110 19.62 11.90 -13.31
CA PRO A 110 18.22 12.17 -13.64
C PRO A 110 17.52 11.02 -14.40
N ASP A 111 18.26 10.11 -15.02
CA ASP A 111 17.73 9.00 -15.81
C ASP A 111 17.84 7.63 -15.10
N PHE A 112 18.28 7.61 -13.83
CA PHE A 112 18.64 6.37 -13.13
C PHE A 112 17.50 5.35 -13.01
N ALA A 113 16.26 5.85 -12.94
CA ALA A 113 15.08 5.03 -12.74
C ALA A 113 14.43 4.55 -14.05
N VAL A 114 14.89 5.04 -15.21
CA VAL A 114 14.36 4.60 -16.51
C VAL A 114 14.49 3.08 -16.61
N ASN A 115 13.40 2.40 -17.01
CA ASN A 115 13.33 0.93 -17.10
C ASN A 115 13.60 0.18 -15.78
N SER A 116 13.43 0.83 -14.63
CA SER A 116 13.46 0.10 -13.34
C SER A 116 12.38 -0.98 -13.31
N TYR A 117 12.70 -2.07 -12.63
CA TYR A 117 11.76 -3.16 -12.39
C TYR A 117 11.48 -3.33 -10.90
N MET A 118 10.32 -3.87 -10.55
CA MET A 118 9.92 -4.16 -9.18
C MET A 118 9.39 -5.59 -9.09
N THR A 119 9.75 -6.32 -8.05
CA THR A 119 9.21 -7.66 -7.75
C THR A 119 8.84 -7.78 -6.28
N LEU A 120 8.04 -8.78 -5.96
CA LEU A 120 7.87 -9.25 -4.58
C LEU A 120 8.65 -10.55 -4.40
N ASP A 121 9.27 -10.74 -3.23
CA ASP A 121 9.74 -12.03 -2.77
C ASP A 121 8.94 -12.47 -1.55
N GLN A 122 8.38 -13.68 -1.61
CA GLN A 122 7.66 -14.31 -0.51
C GLN A 122 8.24 -15.70 -0.27
N GLY A 123 9.05 -15.84 0.78
CA GLY A 123 9.67 -17.12 1.13
C GLY A 123 10.60 -17.67 0.04
N GLY A 124 11.33 -16.79 -0.68
CA GLY A 124 12.22 -17.17 -1.79
C GLY A 124 11.52 -17.39 -3.13
N ARG A 125 10.19 -17.17 -3.20
CA ARG A 125 9.43 -17.15 -4.45
C ARG A 125 9.34 -15.71 -4.96
N THR A 126 9.96 -15.46 -6.11
CA THR A 126 9.80 -14.19 -6.82
C THR A 126 8.45 -14.14 -7.54
N ILE A 127 7.70 -13.05 -7.29
CA ILE A 127 6.42 -12.75 -7.93
C ILE A 127 6.65 -11.55 -8.84
N THR A 128 6.36 -11.74 -10.12
CA THR A 128 6.50 -10.72 -11.16
C THR A 128 5.23 -9.88 -11.28
N PRO A 129 5.33 -8.55 -11.40
CA PRO A 129 4.17 -7.70 -11.61
C PRO A 129 3.58 -7.89 -13.01
N LEU A 130 2.29 -7.56 -13.15
CA LEU A 130 1.61 -7.42 -14.42
C LEU A 130 2.17 -6.26 -15.25
N THR A 131 2.43 -5.12 -14.59
CA THR A 131 3.07 -3.95 -15.22
C THR A 131 3.97 -3.22 -14.22
N VAL A 132 4.98 -2.53 -14.75
CA VAL A 132 5.82 -1.58 -14.00
C VAL A 132 5.89 -0.28 -14.80
N ARG A 133 5.75 0.84 -14.11
CA ARG A 133 5.99 2.18 -14.64
C ARG A 133 6.98 2.88 -13.73
N ALA A 134 8.03 3.42 -14.30
CA ALA A 134 8.99 4.27 -13.61
C ALA A 134 8.99 5.65 -14.25
N ASP A 135 9.30 6.67 -13.47
CA ASP A 135 9.46 8.03 -14.02
C ASP A 135 10.55 8.02 -15.10
N GLY A 136 10.23 8.61 -16.26
CA GLY A 136 11.17 8.73 -17.37
C GLY A 136 12.30 9.74 -17.12
N ARG A 137 12.13 10.59 -16.11
CA ARG A 137 13.13 11.52 -15.61
C ARG A 137 12.86 11.82 -14.14
N ALA A 138 13.87 11.65 -13.31
CA ALA A 138 13.83 11.87 -11.88
C ALA A 138 13.94 13.37 -11.52
N ASP A 139 13.26 13.77 -10.45
CA ASP A 139 13.30 15.12 -9.91
C ASP A 139 14.50 15.29 -8.99
N ARG A 140 15.06 16.51 -8.88
CA ARG A 140 16.10 16.77 -7.86
C ARG A 140 15.48 16.67 -6.47
N SER A 141 16.13 15.93 -5.58
CA SER A 141 15.75 15.89 -4.18
C SER A 141 16.02 17.25 -3.53
N ALA A 142 15.04 17.74 -2.77
CA ALA A 142 15.17 18.97 -1.99
C ALA A 142 15.91 18.77 -0.65
N MET A 143 16.39 17.56 -0.35
CA MET A 143 17.04 17.26 0.94
C MET A 143 18.48 17.82 1.00
N TRP A 144 18.68 18.83 1.85
CA TRP A 144 19.96 19.42 2.22
C TRP A 144 20.63 18.54 3.31
N PRO A 145 21.96 18.25 3.31
CA PRO A 145 23.03 18.77 2.45
C PRO A 145 23.29 18.00 1.14
N GLU A 146 22.59 16.90 0.89
CA GLU A 146 22.85 15.98 -0.23
C GLU A 146 22.04 16.33 -1.48
N SER A 147 22.02 17.61 -1.88
CA SER A 147 21.24 18.15 -3.03
C SER A 147 21.65 17.61 -4.41
N GLN A 148 22.52 16.59 -4.45
CA GLN A 148 22.95 15.88 -5.66
C GLN A 148 22.07 14.68 -6.01
N LYS A 149 21.21 14.22 -5.08
CA LYS A 149 20.36 13.06 -5.34
C LYS A 149 19.11 13.43 -6.11
N PHE A 150 18.69 12.53 -7.00
CA PHE A 150 17.45 12.58 -7.74
C PHE A 150 16.47 11.57 -7.14
N GLN A 151 15.18 11.88 -7.12
CA GLN A 151 14.11 11.01 -6.67
C GLN A 151 13.21 10.60 -7.85
N ALA A 152 12.83 9.33 -7.89
CA ALA A 152 11.95 8.80 -8.92
C ALA A 152 10.93 7.85 -8.32
N LYS A 153 9.71 7.91 -8.85
CA LYS A 153 8.62 7.00 -8.50
C LYS A 153 8.62 5.78 -9.43
N ILE A 154 8.42 4.62 -8.82
CA ILE A 154 8.18 3.34 -9.48
C ILE A 154 6.86 2.80 -8.97
N VAL A 155 5.98 2.45 -9.90
CA VAL A 155 4.66 1.89 -9.61
C VAL A 155 4.56 0.54 -10.30
N ALA A 156 4.19 -0.48 -9.54
CA ALA A 156 3.95 -1.82 -10.07
C ALA A 156 2.56 -2.34 -9.69
N MET A 157 1.98 -3.13 -10.59
CA MET A 157 0.69 -3.79 -10.37
C MET A 157 0.91 -5.29 -10.21
N PHE A 158 0.46 -5.86 -9.10
CA PHE A 158 0.54 -7.30 -8.81
C PHE A 158 -0.86 -7.88 -8.77
N ARG A 159 -1.11 -9.00 -9.45
CA ARG A 159 -2.43 -9.64 -9.36
C ARG A 159 -2.58 -10.24 -7.97
N TYR A 160 -3.75 -10.06 -7.37
CA TYR A 160 -4.05 -10.66 -6.07
C TYR A 160 -3.92 -12.19 -6.06
N ALA A 161 -4.08 -12.84 -7.22
CA ALA A 161 -3.94 -14.28 -7.36
C ALA A 161 -2.48 -14.78 -7.34
N ASP A 162 -1.49 -13.89 -7.51
CA ASP A 162 -0.10 -14.30 -7.70
C ASP A 162 0.71 -14.31 -6.39
N PHE A 163 0.25 -13.57 -5.36
CA PHE A 163 0.92 -13.43 -4.06
C PHE A 163 0.04 -13.91 -2.89
N ASP A 164 0.68 -14.28 -1.79
CA ASP A 164 0.00 -14.62 -0.54
C ASP A 164 -0.25 -13.34 0.27
N PRO A 165 -1.50 -12.97 0.58
CA PRO A 165 -1.82 -11.77 1.36
C PRO A 165 -1.41 -11.83 2.83
N ASN A 166 -0.96 -13.00 3.33
CA ASN A 166 -0.52 -13.20 4.71
C ASN A 166 1.00 -13.35 4.85
N ALA A 167 1.73 -13.33 3.73
CA ALA A 167 3.15 -13.58 3.76
C ALA A 167 3.95 -12.31 4.10
N LYS A 168 5.00 -12.49 4.90
CA LYS A 168 6.10 -11.54 4.94
C LYS A 168 6.68 -11.41 3.54
N THR A 169 6.79 -10.18 3.09
CA THR A 169 7.09 -9.85 1.71
C THR A 169 8.28 -8.91 1.65
N THR A 170 9.25 -9.22 0.81
CA THR A 170 10.29 -8.27 0.44
C THR A 170 9.91 -7.63 -0.89
N ILE A 171 9.70 -6.32 -0.91
CA ILE A 171 9.59 -5.57 -2.16
C ILE A 171 11.01 -5.27 -2.62
N MET A 172 11.35 -5.68 -3.84
CA MET A 172 12.65 -5.46 -4.44
C MET A 172 12.50 -4.54 -5.65
N ILE A 173 13.32 -3.51 -5.74
CA ILE A 173 13.39 -2.62 -6.90
C ILE A 173 14.79 -2.67 -7.47
N PHE A 174 14.87 -2.85 -8.79
CA PHE A 174 16.11 -2.93 -9.54
C PHE A 174 16.17 -1.75 -10.51
N PRO A 175 16.91 -0.67 -10.17
CA PRO A 175 17.16 0.42 -11.10
C PRO A 175 18.00 -0.04 -12.29
N ALA A 176 17.75 0.48 -13.49
CA ALA A 176 18.52 0.09 -14.67
C ALA A 176 20.01 0.48 -14.59
N GLY A 177 20.33 1.53 -13.81
CA GLY A 177 21.70 1.92 -13.49
C GLY A 177 22.46 0.93 -12.58
N GLY A 178 21.79 -0.12 -12.12
CA GLY A 178 22.34 -1.12 -11.19
C GLY A 178 21.97 -0.84 -9.74
N GLY A 179 22.30 -1.81 -8.89
CA GLY A 179 21.93 -1.82 -7.48
C GLY A 179 20.56 -2.45 -7.23
N GLU A 180 20.19 -2.48 -5.96
CA GLU A 180 18.94 -3.05 -5.48
C GLU A 180 18.45 -2.25 -4.29
N VAL A 181 17.15 -1.95 -4.26
CA VAL A 181 16.48 -1.34 -3.11
C VAL A 181 15.49 -2.34 -2.54
N ARG A 182 15.57 -2.58 -1.24
CA ARG A 182 14.74 -3.54 -0.51
C ARG A 182 13.84 -2.86 0.51
N PHE A 183 12.61 -3.33 0.59
CA PHE A 183 11.64 -2.98 1.62
C PHE A 183 11.09 -4.25 2.24
N LEU A 184 11.16 -4.37 3.57
CA LEU A 184 10.51 -5.46 4.29
C LEU A 184 9.10 -5.02 4.67
N VAL A 185 8.10 -5.75 4.20
CA VAL A 185 6.69 -5.43 4.40
C VAL A 185 5.95 -6.69 4.83
N ASP A 186 5.25 -6.62 5.96
CA ASP A 186 4.46 -7.76 6.44
C ASP A 186 3.01 -7.60 5.99
N PHE A 187 2.61 -8.33 4.93
CA PHE A 187 1.25 -8.20 4.37
C PHE A 187 0.18 -8.67 5.35
N ALA A 188 0.52 -9.53 6.33
CA ALA A 188 -0.37 -9.90 7.44
C ALA A 188 -0.60 -8.76 8.46
N HIS A 189 -0.17 -7.53 8.17
CA HIS A 189 -0.45 -6.37 9.00
C HIS A 189 -0.93 -5.17 8.18
N ILE A 190 -1.41 -5.43 6.95
CA ILE A 190 -1.97 -4.44 6.05
C ILE A 190 -3.44 -4.77 5.81
N GLU A 191 -4.32 -3.77 5.93
CA GLU A 191 -5.73 -3.87 5.54
C GLU A 191 -5.92 -3.52 4.06
#